data_AF-A0A0C9T8V5-F1
#
_entry.id   AF-A0A0C9T8V5-F1
#
_cell.length_a   1.000
_cell.length_b   1.000
_cell.length_c   1.000
_cell.angle_alpha   90.00
_cell.angle_beta   90.00
_cell.angle_gamma   90.00
#
_symmetry.space_group_name_H-M   'P 1'
#
loop_
_entity.id
_entity.type
_entity.pdbx_description
1 polymer ?
#
loop_
_entity_poly.entity_id
_entity_poly.type
_entity_poly.pdbx_seq_one_letter_code
_entity_poly.pdbx_strand_id
1 'polypeptide(L)'
;MFPAFRSLCRPSLPQASHVISNLSPLSLFTRGRAALAPKKMIHIRRHKGRIPIPIGGSTKGTTLAYGDWGIRIKGNGVRFSAKQLTAAEEVIKRKIKAVKGSKVFMRVFPDVPVCIKGNETRMGKGKGTFEFWATRVPTGRVIFEIGGAPIREELARDALRLACDKLPTTYEFITRSSPPRVGFMTLDPPKPASETLSTSDRTVSTSSEAVA
;
A
#
# COMPACT_ATOMS: atom_id res chain seq x y z
N MET A 1 36.53 85.16 -0.06
CA MET A 1 37.33 83.98 -0.44
C MET A 1 36.82 82.79 0.38
N PHE A 2 36.41 81.70 -0.28
CA PHE A 2 35.86 80.44 0.28
C PHE A 2 36.71 79.83 1.43
N PRO A 3 36.29 78.79 2.22
CA PRO A 3 35.10 77.90 2.13
C PRO A 3 34.26 77.86 3.44
N ALA A 4 33.01 77.38 3.55
CA ALA A 4 32.35 76.10 3.22
C ALA A 4 32.26 75.10 4.40
N PHE A 5 31.02 74.75 4.73
CA PHE A 5 30.49 73.38 4.94
C PHE A 5 30.60 72.67 6.31
N ARG A 6 29.39 72.46 6.87
CA ARG A 6 28.77 71.20 7.35
C ARG A 6 29.24 70.55 8.66
N SER A 7 28.39 70.74 9.67
CA SER A 7 27.64 69.70 10.42
C SER A 7 28.28 68.30 10.50
N LEU A 8 28.83 67.99 11.68
CA LEU A 8 29.17 66.63 12.11
C LEU A 8 27.88 65.84 12.41
N CYS A 9 27.26 65.26 11.39
CA CYS A 9 26.28 64.20 11.58
C CYS A 9 26.98 62.85 11.64
N ARG A 10 26.85 62.23 12.81
CA ARG A 10 27.19 60.86 13.17
C ARG A 10 26.69 59.86 12.11
N PRO A 11 27.52 58.91 11.61
CA PRO A 11 27.01 57.86 10.75
C PRO A 11 26.15 56.90 11.57
N SER A 12 24.88 56.78 11.20
CA SER A 12 24.00 55.70 11.66
C SER A 12 24.45 54.39 10.99
N LEU A 13 24.80 53.39 11.80
CA LEU A 13 24.98 52.01 11.36
C LEU A 13 23.74 51.54 10.58
N PRO A 14 23.89 50.85 9.45
CA PRO A 14 22.75 50.25 8.76
C PRO A 14 22.16 49.14 9.65
N GLN A 15 20.85 49.20 9.91
CA GLN A 15 20.10 48.07 10.43
C GLN A 15 20.20 46.94 9.40
N ALA A 16 20.92 45.87 9.76
CA ALA A 16 20.88 44.63 9.00
C ALA A 16 19.44 44.09 9.05
N SER A 17 18.73 44.22 7.92
CA SER A 17 17.50 43.49 7.71
C SER A 17 17.82 42.00 7.74
N HIS A 18 17.19 41.29 8.67
CA HIS A 18 17.22 39.83 8.70
C HIS A 18 16.52 39.30 7.45
N VAL A 19 17.26 39.15 6.37
CA VAL A 19 16.88 38.25 5.29
C VAL A 19 17.12 36.85 5.82
N ILE A 20 16.08 36.27 6.42
CA ILE A 20 16.03 34.84 6.69
C ILE A 20 16.12 34.18 5.32
N SER A 21 17.34 33.76 4.97
CA SER A 21 17.56 32.93 3.81
C SER A 21 16.68 31.70 3.98
N ASN A 22 15.86 31.43 2.97
CA ASN A 22 15.14 30.17 2.81
C ASN A 22 16.15 29.04 2.86
N LEU A 23 16.40 28.51 4.05
CA LEU A 23 16.99 27.21 4.25
C LEU A 23 15.99 26.24 3.64
N SER A 24 16.25 25.85 2.39
CA SER A 24 15.69 24.63 1.84
C SER A 24 15.82 23.56 2.92
N PRO A 25 14.74 22.85 3.28
CA PRO A 25 14.83 21.84 4.31
C PRO A 25 15.89 20.88 3.83
N LEU A 26 16.99 20.79 4.59
CA LEU A 26 18.05 19.83 4.37
C LEU A 26 17.33 18.54 4.04
N SER A 27 17.47 18.10 2.78
CA SER A 27 17.17 16.75 2.40
C SER A 27 18.11 15.94 3.27
N LEU A 28 17.63 15.60 4.47
CA LEU A 28 18.11 14.50 5.28
C LEU A 28 17.91 13.32 4.35
N PHE A 29 18.91 13.09 3.50
CA PHE A 29 19.11 11.89 2.75
C PHE A 29 18.96 10.80 3.79
N THR A 30 17.76 10.23 3.85
CA THR A 30 17.42 9.22 4.82
C THR A 30 18.12 7.97 4.31
N ARG A 31 19.44 7.91 4.54
CA ARG A 31 20.29 6.77 4.23
C ARG A 31 19.77 5.63 5.10
N GLY A 32 19.05 4.70 4.45
CA GLY A 32 18.44 3.55 5.11
C GLY A 32 17.02 3.19 4.65
N ARG A 33 16.35 3.98 3.79
CA ARG A 33 14.99 3.62 3.32
C ARG A 33 14.91 2.38 2.42
N ALA A 34 16.04 1.85 1.94
CA ALA A 34 16.07 0.82 0.89
C ALA A 34 16.08 -0.62 1.39
N ALA A 35 16.27 -0.88 2.70
CA ALA A 35 16.21 -2.23 3.22
C ALA A 35 14.80 -2.51 3.76
N LEU A 36 14.12 -3.52 3.22
CA LEU A 36 12.91 -4.08 3.81
C LEU A 36 13.26 -4.82 5.12
N ALA A 37 13.66 -4.03 6.12
CA ALA A 37 14.16 -4.47 7.41
C ALA A 37 13.81 -3.43 8.47
N PRO A 38 13.32 -3.83 9.66
CA PRO A 38 13.07 -2.92 10.76
C PRO A 38 14.40 -2.35 11.29
N LYS A 39 14.40 -1.05 11.59
CA LYS A 39 15.61 -0.30 12.00
C LYS A 39 16.13 -0.69 13.39
N LYS A 40 15.25 -1.00 14.34
CA LYS A 40 15.60 -1.32 15.72
C LYS A 40 14.91 -2.60 16.15
N MET A 41 15.66 -3.49 16.79
CA MET A 41 15.15 -4.76 17.31
C MET A 41 15.93 -5.21 18.53
N ILE A 42 15.22 -5.49 19.63
CA ILE A 42 15.83 -5.95 20.88
C ILE A 42 16.21 -7.43 20.75
N HIS A 43 15.31 -8.27 20.22
CA HIS A 43 15.52 -9.72 20.10
C HIS A 43 15.46 -10.20 18.65
N ILE A 44 16.62 -10.58 18.09
CA ILE A 44 16.73 -11.08 16.71
C ILE A 44 16.16 -12.50 16.56
N ARG A 45 16.32 -13.37 17.56
CA ARG A 45 15.86 -14.76 17.50
C ARG A 45 14.40 -14.90 17.97
N ARG A 46 13.43 -14.92 17.06
CA ARG A 46 11.99 -15.10 17.40
C ARG A 46 11.40 -16.46 17.05
N HIS A 47 10.42 -16.94 17.82
CA HIS A 47 9.70 -18.18 17.50
C HIS A 47 9.03 -18.11 16.12
N LYS A 48 8.88 -19.27 15.45
CA LYS A 48 8.35 -19.36 14.09
C LYS A 48 6.94 -18.75 13.98
N GLY A 49 6.09 -18.95 14.98
CA GLY A 49 4.68 -18.54 14.97
C GLY A 49 3.85 -19.27 13.91
N ARG A 50 2.61 -18.82 13.71
CA ARG A 50 1.69 -19.26 12.65
C ARG A 50 1.15 -18.04 11.91
N ILE A 51 0.67 -18.26 10.69
CA ILE A 51 -0.01 -17.21 9.92
C ILE A 51 -1.39 -17.00 10.56
N PRO A 52 -1.79 -15.75 10.87
CA PRO A 52 -3.10 -15.50 11.44
C PRO A 52 -4.19 -15.86 10.42
N ILE A 53 -5.21 -16.62 10.85
CA ILE A 53 -6.41 -16.89 10.06
C ILE A 53 -7.53 -16.03 10.65
N PRO A 54 -8.12 -15.10 9.87
CA PRO A 54 -9.14 -14.19 10.38
C PRO A 54 -10.50 -14.89 10.51
N ILE A 55 -10.69 -15.66 11.60
CA ILE A 55 -11.94 -16.37 11.87
C ILE A 55 -13.09 -15.40 12.18
N GLY A 56 -12.80 -14.31 12.90
CA GLY A 56 -13.79 -13.29 13.29
C GLY A 56 -14.17 -12.29 12.19
N GLY A 57 -14.05 -12.65 10.91
CA GLY A 57 -14.54 -11.81 9.82
C GLY A 57 -13.74 -10.52 9.54
N SER A 58 -12.46 -10.46 9.91
CA SER A 58 -11.67 -9.23 9.78
C SER A 58 -11.44 -8.84 8.31
N THR A 59 -11.95 -7.66 7.93
CA THR A 59 -11.76 -7.01 6.61
C THR A 59 -10.55 -6.07 6.57
N LYS A 60 -9.71 -6.09 7.62
CA LYS A 60 -8.59 -5.14 7.72
C LYS A 60 -7.58 -5.37 6.60
N GLY A 61 -7.39 -4.33 5.78
CA GLY A 61 -6.45 -4.28 4.65
C GLY A 61 -6.70 -5.33 3.57
N THR A 62 -7.98 -5.68 3.38
CA THR A 62 -8.46 -6.44 2.21
C THR A 62 -8.94 -5.51 1.09
N THR A 63 -9.04 -4.22 1.37
CA THR A 63 -9.33 -3.12 0.44
C THR A 63 -8.10 -2.27 0.16
N LEU A 64 -8.12 -1.58 -0.99
CA LEU A 64 -7.14 -0.56 -1.34
C LEU A 64 -7.28 0.65 -0.43
N ALA A 65 -6.17 1.30 -0.05
CA ALA A 65 -6.25 2.59 0.66
C ALA A 65 -5.51 3.74 -0.01
N TYR A 66 -4.39 3.48 -0.68
CA TYR A 66 -3.56 4.53 -1.26
C TYR A 66 -3.69 4.56 -2.78
N GLY A 67 -3.46 3.42 -3.43
CA GLY A 67 -3.51 3.28 -4.89
C GLY A 67 -4.92 3.09 -5.43
N ASP A 68 -5.01 3.15 -6.76
CA ASP A 68 -6.26 2.93 -7.51
C ASP A 68 -6.40 1.48 -7.96
N TRP A 69 -5.26 0.82 -8.18
CA TRP A 69 -5.13 -0.57 -8.57
C TRP A 69 -4.25 -1.32 -7.58
N GLY A 70 -4.45 -2.62 -7.43
CA GLY A 70 -3.55 -3.44 -6.62
C GLY A 70 -3.75 -4.93 -6.77
N ILE A 71 -3.01 -5.68 -5.95
CA ILE A 71 -3.17 -7.13 -5.84
C ILE A 71 -3.44 -7.56 -4.41
N ARG A 72 -4.37 -8.49 -4.26
CA ARG A 72 -4.65 -9.17 -3.01
C ARG A 72 -4.43 -10.67 -3.13
N ILE A 73 -4.17 -11.33 -2.01
CA ILE A 73 -4.05 -12.78 -1.95
C ILE A 73 -5.42 -13.43 -2.19
N LYS A 74 -5.52 -14.28 -3.20
CA LYS A 74 -6.69 -15.12 -3.46
C LYS A 74 -6.56 -16.49 -2.80
N GLY A 75 -5.35 -17.05 -2.77
CA GLY A 75 -5.06 -18.36 -2.19
C GLY A 75 -4.93 -18.37 -0.67
N ASN A 76 -4.24 -19.40 -0.16
CA ASN A 76 -3.95 -19.53 1.26
C ASN A 76 -3.04 -18.39 1.75
N GLY A 77 -3.11 -18.09 3.05
CA GLY A 77 -2.18 -17.16 3.70
C GLY A 77 -0.75 -17.71 3.63
N VAL A 78 0.22 -16.84 3.33
CA VAL A 78 1.62 -17.23 3.12
C VAL A 78 2.58 -16.32 3.90
N ARG A 79 3.80 -16.81 4.14
CA ARG A 79 4.92 -16.01 4.63
C ARG A 79 5.73 -15.49 3.45
N PHE A 80 5.80 -14.18 3.29
CA PHE A 80 6.66 -13.57 2.27
C PHE A 80 8.03 -13.27 2.85
N SER A 81 9.07 -13.59 2.10
CA SER A 81 10.42 -13.09 2.41
C SER A 81 10.59 -11.67 1.87
N ALA A 82 11.47 -10.89 2.51
CA ALA A 82 11.83 -9.56 2.04
C ALA A 82 12.34 -9.58 0.60
N LYS A 83 13.12 -10.60 0.22
CA LYS A 83 13.65 -10.78 -1.14
C LYS A 83 12.54 -10.90 -2.19
N GLN A 84 11.50 -11.67 -1.91
CA GLN A 84 10.34 -11.83 -2.81
C GLN A 84 9.59 -10.51 -2.99
N LEU A 85 9.37 -9.77 -1.90
CA LEU A 85 8.70 -8.48 -1.95
C LEU A 85 9.51 -7.45 -2.73
N THR A 86 10.83 -7.39 -2.53
CA THR A 86 11.71 -6.51 -3.30
C THR A 86 11.69 -6.88 -4.79
N ALA A 87 11.79 -8.17 -5.13
CA ALA A 87 11.75 -8.62 -6.53
C ALA A 87 10.43 -8.26 -7.22
N ALA A 88 9.30 -8.43 -6.53
CA ALA A 88 7.99 -8.04 -7.05
C ALA A 88 7.88 -6.51 -7.22
N GLU A 89 8.34 -5.73 -6.23
CA GLU A 89 8.34 -4.26 -6.31
C GLU A 89 9.20 -3.73 -7.46
N GLU A 90 10.37 -4.33 -7.70
CA GLU A 90 11.24 -3.99 -8.83
C GLU A 90 10.61 -4.29 -10.19
N VAL A 91 9.87 -5.40 -10.32
CA VAL A 91 9.12 -5.70 -11.55
C VAL A 91 8.07 -4.63 -11.82
N ILE A 92 7.29 -4.26 -10.80
CA ILE A 92 6.25 -3.23 -10.93
C ILE A 92 6.90 -1.90 -11.34
N LYS A 93 7.93 -1.46 -10.60
CA LYS A 93 8.65 -0.20 -10.89
C LYS A 93 9.21 -0.16 -12.30
N ARG A 94 9.76 -1.28 -12.81
CA ARG A 94 10.26 -1.36 -14.19
C ARG A 94 9.15 -1.16 -15.21
N LYS A 95 7.98 -1.78 -15.02
CA LYS A 95 6.86 -1.70 -15.98
C LYS A 95 6.19 -0.32 -15.97
N ILE A 96 6.03 0.31 -14.81
CA ILE A 96 5.37 1.63 -14.69
C ILE A 96 6.31 2.83 -14.88
N LYS A 97 7.61 2.59 -15.10
CA LYS A 97 8.64 3.65 -15.23
C LYS A 97 8.31 4.72 -16.27
N ALA A 98 7.58 4.36 -17.33
CA ALA A 98 7.17 5.30 -18.37
C ALA A 98 6.18 6.38 -17.86
N VAL A 99 5.37 6.05 -16.85
CA VAL A 99 4.40 6.97 -16.26
C VAL A 99 5.09 7.79 -15.18
N LYS A 100 5.38 9.06 -15.50
CA LYS A 100 5.96 10.02 -14.55
C LYS A 100 4.99 10.28 -13.39
N GLY A 101 5.50 10.31 -12.16
CA GLY A 101 4.69 10.53 -10.96
C GLY A 101 4.00 9.27 -10.41
N SER A 102 4.12 8.12 -11.09
CA SER A 102 3.61 6.86 -10.57
C SER A 102 4.34 6.42 -9.29
N LYS A 103 3.59 5.83 -8.36
CA LYS A 103 4.08 5.35 -7.07
C LYS A 103 3.60 3.92 -6.84
N VAL A 104 4.48 3.11 -6.26
CA VAL A 104 4.16 1.76 -5.78
C VAL A 104 4.06 1.83 -4.27
N PHE A 105 2.95 1.34 -3.72
CA PHE A 105 2.74 1.24 -2.29
C PHE A 105 2.80 -0.23 -1.89
N MET A 106 3.71 -0.57 -0.99
CA MET A 106 3.74 -1.88 -0.36
C MET A 106 2.94 -1.83 0.94
N ARG A 107 1.92 -2.69 1.05
CA ARG A 107 0.95 -2.70 2.15
C ARG A 107 1.34 -3.61 3.31
N VAL A 108 2.33 -4.45 3.08
CA VAL A 108 2.88 -5.39 4.06
C VAL A 108 4.36 -5.09 4.28
N PHE A 109 4.81 -5.19 5.53
CA PHE A 109 6.20 -4.93 5.89
C PHE A 109 6.80 -6.19 6.53
N PRO A 110 8.01 -6.62 6.14
CA PRO A 110 8.68 -7.76 6.75
C PRO A 110 9.31 -7.39 8.09
N ASP A 111 8.58 -7.67 9.15
CA ASP A 111 8.90 -7.37 10.55
C ASP A 111 9.42 -8.60 11.32
N VAL A 112 9.25 -9.81 10.77
CA VAL A 112 9.57 -11.06 11.45
C VAL A 112 10.98 -11.52 11.07
N PRO A 113 11.92 -11.62 12.02
CA PRO A 113 13.23 -12.19 11.76
C PRO A 113 13.12 -13.71 11.61
N VAL A 114 13.72 -14.25 10.55
CA VAL A 114 13.81 -15.69 10.32
C VAL A 114 15.26 -16.12 10.57
N CYS A 115 15.41 -17.04 11.52
CA CYS A 115 16.69 -17.68 11.81
C CYS A 115 16.66 -19.11 11.31
N ILE A 116 17.69 -19.51 10.58
CA ILE A 116 17.83 -20.84 9.99
C ILE A 116 19.13 -21.44 10.50
N LYS A 117 19.08 -22.74 10.78
CA LYS A 117 20.23 -23.52 11.16
C LYS A 117 20.79 -24.15 9.88
N GLY A 118 22.11 -24.13 9.71
CA GLY A 118 22.77 -24.65 8.52
C GLY A 118 22.41 -26.12 8.29
N ASN A 119 22.15 -26.48 7.03
CA ASN A 119 21.73 -27.81 6.61
C ASN A 119 22.80 -28.88 6.95
N GLU A 120 24.06 -28.47 7.03
CA GLU A 120 25.21 -29.28 7.40
C GLU A 120 25.23 -29.68 8.88
N THR A 121 24.51 -28.96 9.75
CA THR A 121 24.56 -29.17 11.20
C THR A 121 23.41 -30.07 11.70
N ARG A 122 23.73 -31.05 12.55
CA ARG A 122 22.72 -31.94 13.18
C ARG A 122 21.78 -31.21 14.14
N MET A 123 20.63 -31.80 14.43
CA MET A 123 19.62 -31.28 15.38
C MET A 123 20.19 -31.03 16.79
N GLY A 124 19.56 -30.16 17.58
CA GLY A 124 20.02 -29.75 18.92
C GLY A 124 20.93 -28.50 18.93
N LYS A 125 21.76 -28.31 19.95
CA LYS A 125 22.76 -27.21 20.08
C LYS A 125 22.18 -25.78 19.95
N GLY A 126 20.88 -25.62 20.24
CA GLY A 126 20.20 -24.33 20.18
C GLY A 126 19.77 -23.89 18.78
N LYS A 127 19.48 -22.59 18.65
CA LYS A 127 18.86 -21.98 17.46
C LYS A 127 19.90 -21.38 16.52
N GLY A 128 19.62 -21.43 15.22
CA GLY A 128 20.47 -20.89 14.17
C GLY A 128 20.63 -19.36 14.17
N THR A 129 21.42 -18.88 13.22
CA THR A 129 21.71 -17.47 12.98
C THR A 129 20.58 -16.79 12.20
N PHE A 130 20.54 -15.46 12.23
CA PHE A 130 19.58 -14.68 11.44
C PHE A 130 19.92 -14.73 9.95
N GLU A 131 18.92 -14.93 9.11
CA GLU A 131 19.13 -15.02 7.65
C GLU A 131 18.37 -13.92 6.90
N PHE A 132 17.05 -13.78 7.13
CA PHE A 132 16.23 -12.80 6.41
C PHE A 132 15.01 -12.34 7.20
N TRP A 133 14.41 -11.25 6.72
CA TRP A 133 13.14 -10.73 7.20
C TRP A 133 11.98 -11.33 6.42
N ALA A 134 10.90 -11.66 7.12
CA ALA A 134 9.68 -12.15 6.54
C ALA A 134 8.47 -11.43 7.13
N THR A 135 7.33 -11.51 6.46
CA THR A 135 6.03 -11.07 6.98
C THR A 135 5.04 -12.22 6.94
N ARG A 136 4.10 -12.26 7.87
CA ARG A 136 3.00 -13.23 7.88
C ARG A 136 1.76 -12.54 7.35
N VAL A 137 1.19 -13.05 6.27
CA VAL A 137 0.06 -12.38 5.62
C VAL A 137 -1.15 -13.32 5.50
N PRO A 138 -2.32 -12.92 6.02
CA PRO A 138 -3.54 -13.71 5.88
C PRO A 138 -4.10 -13.66 4.45
N THR A 139 -4.96 -14.61 4.11
CA THR A 139 -5.75 -14.60 2.87
C THR A 139 -6.57 -13.32 2.73
N GLY A 140 -6.76 -12.84 1.50
CA GLY A 140 -7.56 -11.65 1.19
C GLY A 140 -6.84 -10.32 1.40
N ARG A 141 -5.66 -10.32 2.05
CA ARG A 141 -4.88 -9.10 2.28
C ARG A 141 -4.28 -8.54 0.99
N VAL A 142 -4.30 -7.22 0.85
CA VAL A 142 -3.60 -6.47 -0.22
C VAL A 142 -2.10 -6.43 0.05
N ILE A 143 -1.28 -6.67 -0.99
CA ILE A 143 0.19 -6.69 -0.91
C ILE A 143 0.80 -5.44 -1.53
N PHE A 144 0.44 -5.16 -2.78
CA PHE A 144 0.90 -4.00 -3.53
C PHE A 144 -0.28 -3.21 -4.06
N GLU A 145 -0.10 -1.89 -4.09
CA GLU A 145 -0.99 -0.95 -4.74
C GLU A 145 -0.16 -0.06 -5.68
N ILE A 146 -0.77 0.37 -6.77
CA ILE A 146 -0.19 1.29 -7.74
C ILE A 146 -1.11 2.52 -7.79
N GLY A 147 -0.51 3.71 -7.75
CA GLY A 147 -1.26 4.97 -7.86
C GLY A 147 -0.36 6.18 -8.00
N GLY A 148 -0.87 7.34 -7.59
CA GLY A 148 -0.14 8.62 -7.59
C GLY A 148 -0.19 9.39 -8.92
N ALA A 149 -0.50 8.72 -10.02
CA ALA A 149 -0.72 9.31 -11.34
C ALA A 149 -1.84 8.52 -12.05
N PRO A 150 -2.54 9.11 -13.03
CA PRO A 150 -3.53 8.39 -13.83
C PRO A 150 -2.83 7.30 -14.64
N ILE A 151 -3.06 6.04 -14.27
CA ILE A 151 -2.49 4.86 -14.94
C ILE A 151 -3.63 4.09 -15.59
N ARG A 152 -3.46 3.77 -16.88
CA ARG A 152 -4.40 2.94 -17.64
C ARG A 152 -4.48 1.55 -17.00
N GLU A 153 -5.69 1.02 -16.89
CA GLU A 153 -5.94 -0.27 -16.22
C GLU A 153 -5.13 -1.41 -16.84
N GLU A 154 -5.04 -1.48 -18.16
CA GLU A 154 -4.29 -2.50 -18.90
C GLU A 154 -2.82 -2.55 -18.47
N LEU A 155 -2.17 -1.39 -18.36
CA LEU A 155 -0.78 -1.29 -17.94
C LEU A 155 -0.60 -1.72 -16.48
N ALA A 156 -1.53 -1.34 -15.59
CA ALA A 156 -1.50 -1.74 -14.19
C ALA A 156 -1.71 -3.26 -14.04
N ARG A 157 -2.67 -3.82 -14.79
CA ARG A 157 -2.98 -5.25 -14.80
C ARG A 157 -1.78 -6.08 -15.26
N ASP A 158 -1.11 -5.67 -16.34
CA ASP A 158 0.11 -6.31 -16.83
C ASP A 158 1.27 -6.23 -15.84
N ALA A 159 1.50 -5.04 -15.25
CA ALA A 159 2.58 -4.85 -14.27
C ALA A 159 2.38 -5.73 -13.04
N LEU A 160 1.15 -5.80 -12.54
CA LEU A 160 0.80 -6.60 -11.38
C LEU A 160 0.82 -8.10 -11.69
N ARG A 161 0.40 -8.51 -12.90
CA ARG A 161 0.52 -9.92 -13.34
C ARG A 161 1.97 -10.39 -13.28
N LEU A 162 2.90 -9.63 -13.86
CA LEU A 162 4.33 -9.97 -13.83
C LEU A 162 4.91 -10.00 -12.40
N ALA A 163 4.37 -9.17 -11.50
CA ALA A 163 4.75 -9.18 -10.10
C ALA A 163 4.26 -10.44 -9.37
N CYS A 164 3.05 -10.91 -9.68
CA CYS A 164 2.48 -12.15 -9.13
C CYS A 164 3.38 -13.36 -9.41
N ASP A 165 4.00 -13.44 -10.59
CA ASP A 165 4.92 -14.53 -10.96
C ASP A 165 6.16 -14.62 -10.05
N LYS A 166 6.51 -13.55 -9.33
CA LYS A 166 7.63 -13.52 -8.37
C LYS A 166 7.23 -13.94 -6.98
N LEU A 167 5.95 -14.12 -6.73
CA LEU A 167 5.41 -14.37 -5.42
C LEU A 167 4.87 -15.81 -5.31
N PRO A 168 4.92 -16.43 -4.12
CA PRO A 168 4.65 -17.86 -3.93
C PRO A 168 3.17 -18.31 -3.91
N THR A 169 2.20 -17.43 -4.10
CA THR A 169 0.75 -17.78 -4.00
C THR A 169 -0.04 -17.22 -5.19
N THR A 170 -1.35 -17.47 -5.19
CA THR A 170 -2.27 -16.93 -6.20
C THR A 170 -2.86 -15.62 -5.76
N TYR A 171 -3.02 -14.73 -6.73
CA TYR A 171 -3.44 -13.35 -6.52
C TYR A 171 -4.65 -13.00 -7.36
N GLU A 172 -5.30 -11.92 -6.97
CA GLU A 172 -6.39 -11.31 -7.70
C GLU A 172 -6.09 -9.83 -7.87
N PHE A 173 -6.33 -9.34 -9.08
CA PHE A 173 -6.29 -7.91 -9.38
C PHE A 173 -7.51 -7.22 -8.79
N ILE A 174 -7.29 -6.08 -8.14
CA ILE A 174 -8.34 -5.32 -7.48
C ILE A 174 -8.35 -3.86 -7.92
N THR A 175 -9.57 -3.33 -7.93
CA THR A 175 -9.89 -1.94 -8.21
C THR A 175 -10.43 -1.28 -6.94
N ARG A 176 -10.55 0.04 -6.93
CA ARG A 176 -11.12 0.77 -5.79
C ARG A 176 -12.59 0.41 -5.50
N SER A 177 -13.31 -0.02 -6.54
CA SER A 177 -14.70 -0.49 -6.45
C SER A 177 -14.81 -1.93 -5.91
N SER A 178 -13.70 -2.67 -5.90
CA SER A 178 -13.76 -4.08 -5.53
C SER A 178 -14.15 -4.27 -4.05
N PRO A 179 -15.12 -5.17 -3.77
CA PRO A 179 -15.56 -5.48 -2.41
C PRO A 179 -14.44 -6.08 -1.54
N PRO A 180 -14.48 -5.87 -0.21
CA PRO A 180 -13.56 -6.54 0.71
C PRO A 180 -13.71 -8.07 0.66
N ARG A 181 -12.65 -8.79 1.02
CA ARG A 181 -12.68 -10.26 1.20
C ARG A 181 -12.61 -10.62 2.66
N VAL A 182 -13.29 -11.69 3.04
CA VAL A 182 -13.14 -12.37 4.33
C VAL A 182 -12.80 -13.82 4.05
N GLY A 183 -11.53 -14.17 4.26
CA GLY A 183 -11.00 -15.45 3.81
C GLY A 183 -11.20 -15.63 2.31
N PHE A 184 -11.89 -16.68 1.91
CA PHE A 184 -12.20 -16.96 0.51
C PHE A 184 -13.48 -16.29 0.02
N MET A 185 -14.31 -15.75 0.93
CA MET A 185 -15.57 -15.11 0.57
C MET A 185 -15.35 -13.64 0.22
N THR A 186 -16.11 -13.15 -0.75
CA THR A 186 -16.20 -11.73 -1.08
C THR A 186 -17.41 -11.15 -0.35
N LEU A 187 -17.26 -9.99 0.28
CA LEU A 187 -18.35 -9.27 0.93
C LEU A 187 -18.88 -8.20 -0.01
N ASP A 188 -19.88 -8.56 -0.80
CA ASP A 188 -20.57 -7.59 -1.64
C ASP A 188 -21.39 -6.65 -0.75
N PRO A 189 -21.27 -5.32 -0.90
CA PRO A 189 -22.14 -4.41 -0.16
C PRO A 189 -23.59 -4.70 -0.56
N PRO A 190 -24.55 -4.59 0.39
CA PRO A 190 -25.97 -4.76 0.05
C PRO A 190 -26.30 -3.74 -1.04
N LYS A 191 -26.88 -4.22 -2.16
CA LYS A 191 -27.33 -3.35 -3.25
C LYS A 191 -28.24 -2.27 -2.65
N PRO A 192 -28.07 -0.98 -2.97
CA PRO A 192 -28.96 0.05 -2.47
C PRO A 192 -30.41 -0.32 -2.82
N ALA A 193 -31.32 -0.13 -1.88
CA ALA A 193 -32.73 -0.50 -1.99
C ALA A 193 -33.44 0.32 -3.08
N SER A 194 -33.31 -0.11 -4.33
CA SER A 194 -34.06 0.36 -5.51
C SER A 194 -33.97 -0.79 -6.53
N GLU A 195 -34.98 -1.62 -6.72
CA GLU A 195 -36.23 -1.36 -7.46
C GLU A 195 -37.27 -2.45 -7.09
N THR A 196 -37.98 -2.33 -5.97
CA THR A 196 -39.10 -3.24 -5.63
C THR A 196 -40.48 -2.61 -5.76
N LEU A 197 -40.61 -1.47 -6.45
CA LEU A 197 -41.91 -0.85 -6.72
C LEU A 197 -41.97 -0.31 -8.15
N SER A 198 -41.87 -1.20 -9.14
CA SER A 198 -42.43 -0.94 -10.47
C SER A 198 -43.85 -1.52 -10.54
N THR A 199 -44.80 -0.65 -10.18
CA THR A 199 -46.12 -0.48 -10.79
C THR A 199 -46.52 -1.57 -11.80
N SER A 200 -47.15 -2.65 -11.35
CA SER A 200 -47.82 -3.59 -12.26
C SER A 200 -48.90 -4.42 -11.58
N ASP A 201 -49.81 -3.77 -10.84
CA ASP A 201 -51.19 -4.27 -10.71
C ASP A 201 -52.01 -3.56 -11.81
N ARG A 202 -52.05 -4.12 -13.02
CA ARG A 202 -53.14 -4.97 -13.51
C ARG A 202 -54.53 -4.38 -13.25
N THR A 203 -54.94 -3.53 -14.19
CA THR A 203 -56.26 -3.53 -14.85
C THR A 203 -57.34 -4.41 -14.19
N VAL A 204 -58.39 -3.78 -13.63
CA VAL A 204 -59.69 -4.43 -13.41
C VAL A 204 -60.81 -3.53 -13.91
N SER A 205 -61.63 -4.15 -14.79
CA SER A 205 -63.03 -3.89 -15.15
C SER A 205 -63.42 -2.62 -15.91
N THR A 206 -63.57 -2.80 -17.21
CA THR A 206 -64.71 -2.37 -18.02
C THR A 206 -66.04 -2.29 -17.25
N SER A 207 -66.73 -1.15 -17.34
CA SER A 207 -68.20 -1.08 -17.21
C SER A 207 -68.73 -0.03 -18.19
N SER A 208 -69.03 -0.49 -19.40
CA SER A 208 -69.94 0.17 -20.32
C SER A 208 -71.21 -0.69 -20.40
N GLU A 209 -72.18 -0.39 -19.55
CA GLU A 209 -73.57 -0.80 -19.77
C GLU A 209 -74.38 0.49 -19.95
N ALA A 210 -74.63 0.80 -21.21
CA ALA A 210 -75.65 1.73 -21.64
C ALA A 210 -76.78 0.90 -22.25
N VAL A 211 -77.88 0.72 -21.53
CA VAL A 211 -79.17 0.31 -22.10
C VAL A 211 -80.31 0.91 -21.26
N ALA A 212 -81.15 1.69 -21.96
CA ALA A 212 -82.53 2.12 -21.69
C ALA A 212 -82.85 2.91 -20.41
#